data_AF-A0A1J3IXX3-F1
#
_entry.id   AF-A0A1J3IXX3-F1
#
_cell.length_a   1.000
_cell.length_b   1.000
_cell.length_c   1.000
_cell.angle_alpha   90.00
_cell.angle_beta   90.00
_cell.angle_gamma   90.00
#
_symmetry.space_group_name_H-M   'P 1'
#
loop_
_entity.id
_entity.type
_entity.pdbx_description
1 polymer ?
#
loop_
_entity_poly.entity_id
_entity_poly.type
_entity_poly.pdbx_seq_one_letter_code
_entity_poly.pdbx_strand_id
1 'polypeptide(L)' 'RKRMSAIVRDEEGQILLLCKGADSIIFERLSKKGKDYLGSTTKHLNEYGEAGLRTLALGYRKLDETEYSAWNSEFHKAK' A
#
# COMPACT_ATOMS: atom_id res chain seq x y z
N ARG A 1 -7.20 -7.16 -10.34
CA ARG A 1 -6.03 -6.91 -9.45
C ARG A 1 -6.41 -7.38 -8.04
N LYS A 2 -5.61 -8.20 -7.35
CA LYS A 2 -5.85 -8.63 -5.96
C LYS A 2 -5.48 -7.54 -4.92
N ARG A 3 -5.69 -6.27 -5.28
CA ARG A 3 -5.38 -5.08 -4.48
C ARG A 3 -6.19 -3.87 -4.98
N MET A 4 -6.35 -2.89 -4.10
CA MET A 4 -6.95 -1.59 -4.38
C MET A 4 -6.03 -0.50 -3.83
N SER A 5 -5.95 0.64 -4.53
CA SER A 5 -5.14 1.79 -4.11
C SER A 5 -5.94 3.08 -4.20
N ALA A 6 -5.65 4.01 -3.29
CA ALA A 6 -6.17 5.36 -3.30
C ALA A 6 -5.01 6.33 -3.06
N ILE A 7 -5.01 7.44 -3.80
CA ILE A 7 -4.12 8.57 -3.51
C ILE A 7 -4.96 9.62 -2.79
N VAL A 8 -4.50 10.06 -1.63
CA VAL A 8 -5.17 11.05 -0.79
C VAL A 8 -4.19 12.19 -0.50
N ARG A 9 -4.74 13.39 -0.28
CA ARG A 9 -4.02 14.54 0.26
C ARG A 9 -4.62 14.82 1.63
N ASP A 10 -3.81 14.84 2.68
CA ASP A 10 -4.28 15.16 4.05
C ASP A 10 -4.42 16.68 4.27
N GLU A 11 -4.84 17.08 5.48
CA GLU A 11 -5.09 18.47 5.84
C GLU A 11 -3.80 19.30 5.86
N GLU A 12 -2.66 18.66 6.14
CA GLU A 12 -1.32 19.24 6.09
C GLU A 12 -0.74 19.31 4.67
N GLY A 13 -1.46 18.80 3.67
CA GLY A 13 -1.07 18.81 2.27
C GLY A 13 -0.11 17.67 1.87
N GLN A 14 0.16 16.70 2.74
CA GLN A 14 0.95 15.52 2.39
C GLN A 14 0.16 14.60 1.46
N ILE A 15 0.84 14.09 0.44
CA ILE A 15 0.25 13.17 -0.53
C ILE A 15 0.63 11.74 -0.15
N LEU A 16 -0.38 10.90 0.07
CA LEU A 16 -0.22 9.51 0.45
C LEU A 16 -0.83 8.58 -0.60
N LEU A 17 -0.04 7.64 -1.10
CA LEU A 17 -0.54 6.47 -1.80
C LEU A 17 -0.80 5.37 -0.78
N LEU A 18 -2.08 5.05 -0.56
CA LEU A 18 -2.54 3.93 0.26
C LEU A 18 -2.84 2.74 -0.63
N CYS A 19 -2.43 1.54 -0.23
CA CYS A 19 -2.72 0.31 -0.95
C CYS A 19 -3.08 -0.84 -0.01
N LYS A 20 -4.27 -1.43 -0.21
CA LYS A 20 -4.72 -2.62 0.51
C LYS A 20 -4.89 -3.81 -0.43
N GLY A 21 -4.57 -5.01 0.03
CA GLY A 21 -4.69 -6.21 -0.79
C GLY A 21 -4.27 -7.47 -0.04
N ALA A 22 -4.15 -8.57 -0.79
CA ALA A 22 -3.55 -9.79 -0.24
C ALA A 22 -2.11 -9.52 0.20
N ASP A 23 -1.71 -10.13 1.32
CA ASP A 23 -0.37 -10.07 1.92
C ASP A 23 0.75 -10.33 0.90
N SER A 24 0.67 -11.43 0.14
CA SER A 24 1.59 -11.76 -0.96
C SER A 24 1.77 -10.60 -1.95
N ILE A 25 0.68 -9.92 -2.30
CA ILE A 25 0.69 -8.82 -3.29
C ILE A 25 1.28 -7.53 -2.72
N ILE A 26 1.06 -7.27 -1.42
CA ILE A 26 1.56 -6.06 -0.75
C ILE A 26 3.03 -6.24 -0.38
N PHE A 27 3.41 -7.40 0.16
CA PHE A 27 4.77 -7.68 0.63
C PHE A 27 5.82 -7.67 -0.49
N GLU A 28 5.46 -8.13 -1.69
CA GLU A 28 6.30 -8.01 -2.90
C GLU A 28 6.61 -6.56 -3.29
N ARG A 29 5.79 -5.59 -2.85
CA ARG A 29 5.89 -4.17 -3.22
C ARG A 29 6.44 -3.28 -2.12
N LEU A 30 6.73 -3.85 -0.96
CA LEU A 30 7.37 -3.12 0.14
C LEU A 30 8.82 -2.77 -0.24
N SER A 31 9.23 -1.55 0.10
CA SER A 31 10.61 -1.11 -0.06
C SER A 31 11.54 -1.94 0.85
N LYS A 32 12.83 -2.03 0.52
CA LYS A 32 13.80 -2.76 1.37
C LYS A 32 13.86 -2.20 2.80
N LYS A 33 13.69 -0.89 2.95
CA LYS A 33 13.68 -0.18 4.24
C LYS A 33 12.32 -0.21 4.96
N GLY A 34 11.27 -0.71 4.32
CA GLY A 34 9.92 -0.78 4.88
C GLY A 34 9.53 -2.16 5.41
N LYS A 35 10.51 -3.00 5.74
CA LYS A 35 10.31 -4.42 6.10
C LYS A 35 10.54 -4.72 7.58
N ASP A 36 10.74 -3.70 8.41
CA ASP A 36 11.04 -3.84 9.84
C ASP A 36 9.96 -4.66 10.57
N TYR A 37 8.70 -4.51 10.18
CA TYR A 37 7.56 -5.23 10.76
C TYR A 37 7.07 -6.43 9.93
N LEU A 38 7.79 -6.82 8.87
CA LEU A 38 7.34 -7.86 7.95
C LEU A 38 7.19 -9.21 8.66
N GLY A 39 8.16 -9.59 9.49
CA GLY A 39 8.14 -10.86 10.21
C GLY A 39 6.95 -10.97 11.18
N SER A 40 6.76 -9.96 12.04
CA SER A 40 5.65 -9.95 13.00
C SER A 40 4.29 -9.86 12.32
N THR A 41 4.16 -9.03 11.28
CA THR A 41 2.90 -8.90 10.52
C THR A 41 2.54 -10.20 9.80
N THR A 42 3.52 -10.89 9.21
CA THR A 42 3.29 -12.18 8.54
C THR A 42 2.77 -13.22 9.53
N LYS A 43 3.37 -13.29 10.72
CA LYS A 43 2.92 -14.19 11.78
C LYS A 43 1.46 -13.95 12.17
N HIS A 44 1.08 -12.70 12.47
CA HIS A 44 -0.30 -12.38 12.86
C HIS A 44 -1.31 -12.65 11.72
N LEU A 45 -0.94 -12.36 10.47
CA LEU A 45 -1.82 -12.63 9.33
C LEU A 45 -2.09 -14.12 9.13
N ASN A 46 -1.08 -14.97 9.39
CA ASN A 46 -1.25 -16.42 9.37
C ASN A 46 -2.17 -16.89 10.49
N GLU A 47 -1.95 -16.43 11.73
CA GLU A 47 -2.80 -16.77 12.89
C GLU A 47 -4.26 -16.37 12.65
N TYR A 48 -4.50 -15.19 12.07
CA TYR A 48 -5.86 -14.75 11.70
C TYR A 48 -6.46 -15.59 10.58
N GLY A 49 -5.65 -15.99 9.60
CA GLY A 49 -6.08 -16.89 8.52
C GLY A 49 -6.48 -18.27 9.03
N GLU A 50 -5.71 -18.85 9.96
CA GLU A 50 -6.01 -20.12 10.64
C GLU A 50 -7.30 -20.04 11.46
N ALA A 51 -7.58 -18.88 12.05
CA ALA A 51 -8.84 -18.60 12.75
C ALA A 51 -10.03 -18.36 11.80
N GLY A 52 -9.84 -18.45 10.48
CA GLY A 52 -10.89 -18.25 9.48
C GLY A 52 -11.24 -16.79 9.18
N LEU A 53 -10.43 -15.83 9.64
CA LEU A 53 -10.65 -14.41 9.38
C LEU A 53 -10.15 -14.04 7.99
N ARG A 54 -10.92 -13.18 7.30
CA ARG A 54 -10.44 -12.56 6.07
C ARG A 54 -9.46 -11.44 6.40
N THR A 55 -8.22 -11.61 5.97
CA THR A 55 -7.14 -10.64 6.22
C THR A 55 -6.84 -9.82 4.96
N LEU A 56 -6.35 -8.59 5.18
CA LEU A 56 -5.75 -7.75 4.16
C LEU A 56 -4.50 -7.11 4.74
N ALA A 57 -3.46 -7.01 3.92
CA ALA A 57 -2.30 -6.19 4.25
C ALA A 57 -2.52 -4.76 3.72
N LEU A 58 -2.03 -3.78 4.47
CA LEU A 58 -2.05 -2.37 4.12
C LEU A 58 -0.61 -1.86 4.03
N GLY A 59 -0.29 -1.18 2.93
CA GLY A 59 0.96 -0.44 2.77
C GLY A 59 0.65 1.00 2.36
N TYR A 60 1.57 1.90 2.69
CA TYR A 60 1.51 3.28 2.22
C TYR A 60 2.86 3.77 1.73
N ARG A 61 2.83 4.82 0.92
CA ARG A 61 4.01 5.58 0.50
C ARG A 61 3.68 7.05 0.48
N LYS A 62 4.57 7.87 1.05
CA LYS A 62 4.56 9.32 0.87
C LYS A 62 5.03 9.66 -0.54
N LEU A 63 4.29 10.51 -1.23
CA LEU A 63 4.66 11.07 -2.52
C LEU A 63 4.95 12.55 -2.33
N ASP A 64 5.96 13.06 -3.01
CA ASP A 64 6.09 14.50 -3.18
C ASP A 64 5.20 15.01 -4.32
N GLU A 65 5.05 16.33 -4.40
CA GLU A 65 4.19 16.98 -5.40
C GLU A 65 4.69 16.74 -6.83
N THR A 66 6.01 16.65 -7.04
CA THR A 66 6.58 16.43 -8.37
C THR A 66 6.32 15.02 -8.87
N GLU A 67 6.50 14.01 -8.02
CA GLU A 67 6.17 12.62 -8.29
C GLU A 67 4.68 12.44 -8.57
N TYR A 68 3.82 13.05 -7.75
CA TYR A 68 2.37 13.00 -7.94
C TYR A 68 1.94 13.67 -9.24
N SER A 69 2.43 14.87 -9.54
CA SER A 69 2.10 15.61 -10.76
C SER A 69 2.50 14.83 -12.02
N ALA A 70 3.72 14.29 -12.05
CA ALA A 70 4.21 13.47 -13.16
C ALA A 70 3.33 12.21 -13.35
N TRP A 71 3.05 11.48 -12.26
CA TRP A 71 2.18 10.31 -12.30
C TRP A 71 0.76 10.66 -12.77
N ASN A 72 0.20 11.77 -12.28
CA ASN A 72 -1.17 12.18 -12.57
C ASN A 72 -1.35 12.60 -14.03
N SER A 73 -0.36 13.27 -14.62
CA SER A 73 -0.32 13.57 -16.06
C SER A 73 -0.40 12.28 -16.90
N GLU A 74 0.44 11.29 -16.61
CA GLU A 74 0.44 10.02 -17.34
C GLU A 74 -0.85 9.22 -17.11
N PHE A 75 -1.41 9.24 -15.89
CA PHE A 75 -2.68 8.61 -15.59
C PHE A 75 -3.84 9.22 -16.38
N HIS A 76 -3.90 10.55 -16.49
CA HIS A 76 -4.95 11.23 -17.26
C HIS A 76 -4.86 10.96 -18.77
N LYS A 77 -3.66 10.79 -19.32
CA LYS A 77 -3.48 10.41 -20.73
C LYS A 77 -3.93 8.98 -21.03
N ALA A 78 -3.80 8.09 -20.05
CA ALA A 78 -4.12 6.68 -20.18
C ALA A 78 -5.58 6.33 -19.78
N LYS A 79 -6.34 7.31 -19.29
CA LYS A 79 -7.74 7.20 -18.91
C LYS A 79 -8.64 7.41 -20.12
#